data_AF-K1LR94-F1
#
_entry.id   AF-K1LR94-F1
#
_cell.length_a   1.000
_cell.length_b   1.000
_cell.length_c   1.000
_cell.angle_alpha   90.00
_cell.angle_beta   90.00
_cell.angle_gamma   90.00
#
_symmetry.space_group_name_H-M   'P 1'
#
loop_
_entity.id
_entity.type
_entity.pdbx_description
1 polymer ?
#
loop_
_entity_poly.entity_id
_entity_poly.type
_entity_poly.pdbx_seq_one_letter_code
_entity_poly.pdbx_strand_id
1 'polypeptide(L)'
;MANRGYAGFYKNVYLRSSYEYAYAKYLDFYKIKWEFEIQVFNLGYKLYKPDFFILNPNNSIKKIVEIKSRNKKAIEQAKTDLKIISEQYGYDVDVISYKELLELYKPLPFSLNSVITEWINSDHTTINKAAFGALNGHYQMKHNDSTKKKIGAHTKLLWETDSISKLKMIEGLKKSGMKKGFIKVRRVERECLHCNKPFIALETSIQKYCSRTCSGSVAIKLATEASINKQLLLHQEIKKYVIAWTIENNEIVEKTPFNKIKPTIDPLLREIELKYGIKDLRIISKAIFGKDCGRKELLKFMKSICNENVC
;
A
#
# COMPACT_ATOMS: atom_id res chain seq x y z
N MET A 1 -26.41 -26.50 12.23
CA MET A 1 -25.47 -25.48 11.74
C MET A 1 -24.08 -26.08 11.70
N ALA A 2 -23.39 -26.03 10.57
CA ALA A 2 -22.01 -26.50 10.48
C ALA A 2 -21.13 -25.62 11.39
N ASN A 3 -20.44 -26.22 12.37
CA ASN A 3 -19.44 -25.58 13.23
C ASN A 3 -18.29 -25.04 12.37
N ARG A 4 -18.47 -23.87 11.75
CA ARG A 4 -17.38 -23.16 11.11
C ARG A 4 -16.48 -22.62 12.22
N GLY A 5 -15.22 -23.06 12.25
CA GLY A 5 -14.27 -22.61 13.28
C GLY A 5 -13.92 -21.14 13.10
N TYR A 6 -14.10 -20.35 14.14
CA TYR A 6 -13.73 -18.93 14.19
C TYR A 6 -12.22 -18.79 14.41
N ALA A 7 -11.58 -17.93 13.62
CA ALA A 7 -10.18 -17.55 13.74
C ALA A 7 -10.06 -16.06 14.02
N GLY A 8 -8.99 -15.63 14.68
CA GLY A 8 -8.89 -14.24 15.14
C GLY A 8 -7.60 -13.94 15.89
N PHE A 9 -7.45 -12.70 16.30
CA PHE A 9 -6.28 -12.26 17.06
C PHE A 9 -6.53 -12.31 18.57
N TYR A 10 -5.61 -12.95 19.28
CA TYR A 10 -5.52 -12.90 20.74
C TYR A 10 -4.10 -12.48 21.13
N LYS A 11 -3.95 -11.32 21.79
CA LYS A 11 -2.65 -10.75 22.18
C LYS A 11 -1.62 -10.74 21.03
N ASN A 12 -2.05 -10.30 19.84
CA ASN A 12 -1.28 -10.29 18.58
C ASN A 12 -0.92 -11.66 17.99
N VAL A 13 -1.40 -12.77 18.57
CA VAL A 13 -1.28 -14.12 18.01
C VAL A 13 -2.55 -14.45 17.22
N TYR A 14 -2.38 -14.95 15.99
CA TYR A 14 -3.51 -15.34 15.13
C TYR A 14 -3.90 -16.80 15.36
N LEU A 15 -4.93 -17.01 16.17
CA LEU A 15 -5.48 -18.33 16.48
C LEU A 15 -6.50 -18.75 15.42
N ARG A 16 -6.53 -20.05 15.10
CA ARG A 16 -7.29 -20.65 14.00
C ARG A 16 -8.56 -21.36 14.44
N SER A 17 -8.78 -21.50 15.75
CA SER A 17 -10.00 -22.06 16.30
C SER A 17 -10.36 -21.49 17.68
N SER A 18 -11.63 -21.60 18.05
CA SER A 18 -12.12 -21.24 19.38
C SER A 18 -11.53 -22.13 20.48
N TYR A 19 -11.13 -23.37 20.17
CA TYR A 19 -10.49 -24.26 21.14
C TYR A 19 -9.03 -23.88 21.39
N GLU A 20 -8.31 -23.40 20.37
CA GLU A 20 -6.99 -22.80 20.54
C GLU A 20 -7.08 -21.55 21.43
N TYR A 21 -8.08 -20.69 21.20
CA TYR A 21 -8.32 -19.54 22.07
C TYR A 21 -8.61 -19.93 23.52
N ALA A 22 -9.48 -20.93 23.73
CA ALA A 22 -9.75 -21.42 25.08
C ALA A 22 -8.46 -21.93 25.76
N TYR A 23 -7.64 -22.71 25.04
CA TYR A 23 -6.39 -23.19 25.60
C TYR A 23 -5.40 -22.05 25.91
N ALA A 24 -5.24 -21.09 25.01
CA ALA A 24 -4.41 -19.90 25.25
C ALA A 24 -4.86 -19.12 26.50
N LYS A 25 -6.17 -18.94 26.68
CA LYS A 25 -6.74 -18.27 27.86
C LYS A 25 -6.51 -19.04 29.15
N TYR A 26 -6.60 -20.38 29.11
CA TYR A 26 -6.24 -21.25 30.22
C TYR A 26 -4.76 -21.09 30.62
N LEU A 27 -3.85 -21.12 29.64
CA LEU A 27 -2.41 -20.96 29.88
C LEU A 27 -2.10 -19.60 30.51
N ASP A 28 -2.73 -18.55 30.00
CA ASP A 28 -2.57 -17.18 30.50
C ASP A 28 -3.11 -17.00 31.92
N PHE A 29 -4.23 -17.65 32.27
CA PHE A 29 -4.78 -17.62 33.63
C PHE A 29 -3.78 -18.17 34.67
N TYR A 30 -3.10 -19.27 34.32
CA TYR A 30 -2.06 -19.87 35.15
C TYR A 30 -0.67 -19.26 34.95
N LYS A 31 -0.55 -18.20 34.14
CA LYS A 31 0.71 -17.52 33.80
C LYS A 31 1.77 -18.47 33.21
N ILE A 32 1.33 -19.50 32.48
CA ILE A 32 2.20 -20.44 31.78
C ILE A 32 2.68 -19.74 30.51
N LYS A 33 4.01 -19.70 30.28
CA LYS A 33 4.57 -19.12 29.05
C LYS A 33 4.34 -20.06 27.87
N TRP A 34 3.87 -19.52 26.75
CA TRP A 34 3.62 -20.28 25.53
C TRP A 34 3.92 -19.47 24.27
N GLU A 35 4.24 -20.20 23.20
CA GLU A 35 4.35 -19.69 21.83
C GLU A 35 3.46 -20.52 20.90
N PHE A 36 3.13 -19.97 19.73
CA PHE A 36 2.14 -20.55 18.81
C PHE A 36 2.71 -20.74 17.41
N GLU A 37 2.54 -21.95 16.86
CA GLU A 37 2.94 -22.33 15.49
C GLU A 37 4.39 -21.92 15.10
N ILE A 38 5.33 -21.91 16.05
CA ILE A 38 6.69 -21.38 15.84
C ILE A 38 7.62 -22.29 15.05
N GLN A 39 7.33 -23.60 14.99
CA GLN A 39 8.21 -24.59 14.37
C GLN A 39 7.42 -25.60 13.52
N VAL A 40 7.99 -25.96 12.38
CA VAL A 40 7.51 -27.01 11.48
C VAL A 40 8.44 -28.22 11.56
N PHE A 41 7.86 -29.39 11.77
CA PHE A 41 8.55 -30.67 11.84
C PHE A 41 8.36 -31.46 10.55
N ASN A 42 9.39 -32.20 10.13
CA ASN A 42 9.29 -33.16 9.05
C ASN A 42 9.09 -34.56 9.64
N LEU A 43 7.91 -35.15 9.42
CA LEU A 43 7.58 -36.51 9.89
C LEU A 43 7.97 -37.60 8.88
N GLY A 44 8.73 -37.25 7.84
CA GLY A 44 9.11 -38.14 6.74
C GLY A 44 8.07 -38.21 5.61
N TYR A 45 6.78 -38.30 5.94
CA TYR A 45 5.69 -38.38 4.95
C TYR A 45 4.88 -37.08 4.82
N LYS A 46 4.96 -36.19 5.80
CA LYS A 46 4.36 -34.85 5.76
C LYS A 46 5.14 -33.86 6.61
N LEU A 47 4.98 -32.58 6.29
CA LEU A 47 5.31 -31.49 7.21
C LEU A 47 4.18 -31.34 8.22
N TYR A 48 4.54 -31.13 9.49
CA TYR A 48 3.61 -31.01 10.60
C TYR A 48 3.94 -29.76 11.42
N LYS A 49 2.94 -28.95 11.74
CA LYS A 49 3.11 -27.71 12.50
C LYS A 49 2.19 -27.77 13.71
N PRO A 50 2.73 -28.06 14.91
CA PRO A 50 1.94 -28.11 16.13
C PRO A 50 1.38 -26.75 16.53
N ASP A 51 0.28 -26.76 17.28
CA ASP A 51 -0.39 -25.52 17.70
C ASP A 51 0.42 -24.75 18.77
N PHE A 52 0.70 -25.35 19.94
CA PHE A 52 1.30 -24.65 21.09
C PHE A 52 2.64 -25.24 21.51
N PHE A 53 3.53 -24.36 21.97
CA PHE A 53 4.83 -24.68 22.54
C PHE A 53 4.91 -24.08 23.95
N ILE A 54 4.83 -24.92 24.98
CA ILE A 54 4.93 -24.51 26.38
C ILE A 54 6.40 -24.32 26.73
N LEU A 55 6.74 -23.18 27.33
CA LEU A 55 8.11 -22.82 27.61
C LEU A 55 8.47 -22.95 29.09
N ASN A 56 9.71 -23.32 29.36
CA ASN A 56 10.35 -23.19 30.66
C ASN A 56 10.71 -21.72 30.95
N PRO A 57 11.04 -21.36 32.21
CA PRO A 57 11.48 -20.01 32.56
C PRO A 57 12.70 -19.51 31.76
N ASN A 58 13.57 -20.42 31.32
CA ASN A 58 14.74 -20.17 30.48
C ASN A 58 14.43 -20.08 28.97
N ASN A 59 13.15 -20.04 28.58
CA ASN A 59 12.65 -20.04 27.21
C ASN A 59 12.97 -21.32 26.39
N SER A 60 13.36 -22.42 27.03
CA SER A 60 13.44 -23.71 26.34
C SER A 60 12.05 -24.34 26.20
N ILE A 61 11.82 -25.10 25.12
CA ILE A 61 10.56 -25.83 24.94
C ILE A 61 10.46 -26.91 26.02
N LYS A 62 9.40 -26.85 26.81
CA LYS A 62 9.03 -27.84 27.82
C LYS A 62 8.15 -28.93 27.22
N LYS A 63 7.09 -28.52 26.51
CA LYS A 63 6.05 -29.42 25.97
C LYS A 63 5.46 -28.84 24.69
N ILE A 64 5.12 -29.70 23.74
CA ILE A 64 4.39 -29.36 22.51
C ILE A 64 2.96 -29.85 22.65
N VAL A 65 1.98 -29.02 22.32
CA VAL A 65 0.55 -29.35 22.48
C VAL A 65 -0.20 -29.12 21.19
N GLU A 66 -0.96 -30.13 20.76
CA GLU A 66 -1.90 -30.03 19.63
C GLU A 66 -3.34 -29.93 20.14
N ILE A 67 -4.10 -28.99 19.58
CA ILE A 67 -5.52 -28.81 19.86
C ILE A 67 -6.37 -29.54 18.81
N LYS A 68 -7.34 -30.34 19.30
CA LYS A 68 -8.28 -31.04 18.42
C LYS A 68 -9.72 -30.89 18.87
N SER A 69 -10.63 -31.01 17.90
CA SER A 69 -12.06 -31.09 18.18
C SER A 69 -12.44 -32.49 18.70
N ARG A 70 -13.74 -32.77 18.84
CA ARG A 70 -14.27 -34.07 19.28
C ARG A 70 -14.08 -35.22 18.27
N ASN A 71 -13.45 -34.96 17.12
CA ASN A 71 -13.29 -35.97 16.07
C ASN A 71 -12.23 -37.01 16.47
N LYS A 72 -12.68 -38.21 16.82
CA LYS A 72 -11.81 -39.34 17.24
C LYS A 72 -10.71 -39.66 16.23
N LYS A 73 -11.01 -39.71 14.94
CA LYS A 73 -9.99 -40.02 13.91
C LYS A 73 -8.91 -38.95 13.86
N ALA A 74 -9.29 -37.67 13.97
CA ALA A 74 -8.35 -36.57 13.98
C ALA A 74 -7.48 -36.55 15.24
N ILE A 75 -8.04 -36.92 16.40
CA ILE A 75 -7.31 -37.04 17.66
C ILE A 75 -6.26 -38.16 17.57
N GLU A 76 -6.65 -39.36 17.13
CA GLU A 76 -5.71 -40.49 17.02
C GLU A 76 -4.59 -40.25 16.00
N GLN A 77 -4.93 -39.60 14.88
CA GLN A 77 -3.90 -39.17 13.92
C GLN A 77 -2.93 -38.17 14.55
N ALA A 78 -3.42 -37.16 15.28
CA ALA A 78 -2.57 -36.18 15.96
C ALA A 78 -1.66 -36.85 16.99
N LYS A 79 -2.16 -37.82 17.78
CA LYS A 79 -1.33 -38.60 18.70
C LYS A 79 -0.21 -39.34 17.98
N THR A 80 -0.51 -39.92 16.83
CA THR A 80 0.47 -40.65 16.02
C THR A 80 1.54 -39.69 15.47
N ASP A 81 1.12 -38.53 14.98
CA ASP A 81 2.02 -37.49 14.46
C ASP A 81 2.94 -36.94 15.55
N LEU A 82 2.38 -36.60 16.72
CA LEU A 82 3.14 -36.11 17.86
C LEU A 82 4.07 -37.17 18.46
N LYS A 83 3.67 -38.45 18.44
CA LYS A 83 4.55 -39.54 18.89
C LYS A 83 5.83 -39.60 18.07
N ILE A 84 5.74 -39.42 16.74
CA ILE A 84 6.92 -39.32 15.87
C ILE A 84 7.78 -38.12 16.28
N ILE A 85 7.17 -36.97 16.61
CA ILE A 85 7.92 -35.79 17.07
C ILE A 85 8.66 -36.08 18.38
N SER A 86 7.98 -36.73 19.33
CA SER A 86 8.58 -37.12 20.60
C SER A 86 9.77 -38.07 20.41
N GLU A 87 9.60 -39.11 19.58
CA GLU A 87 10.65 -40.10 19.31
C GLU A 87 11.83 -39.53 18.52
N GLN A 88 11.58 -38.68 17.51
CA GLN A 88 12.63 -38.15 16.64
C GLN A 88 13.36 -36.94 17.21
N TYR A 89 12.66 -36.08 17.96
CA TYR A 89 13.18 -34.79 18.42
C TYR A 89 13.28 -34.68 19.95
N GLY A 90 12.80 -35.68 20.70
CA GLY A 90 12.94 -35.74 22.16
C GLY A 90 12.04 -34.79 22.94
N TYR A 91 10.95 -34.28 22.35
CA TYR A 91 10.02 -33.39 23.04
C TYR A 91 8.93 -34.14 23.80
N ASP A 92 8.49 -33.59 24.94
CA ASP A 92 7.23 -33.96 25.57
C ASP A 92 6.08 -33.42 24.72
N VAL A 93 5.03 -34.23 24.55
CA VAL A 93 3.93 -33.95 23.62
C VAL A 93 2.56 -34.23 24.24
N ASP A 94 1.55 -33.46 23.86
CA ASP A 94 0.16 -33.70 24.27
C ASP A 94 -0.85 -33.42 23.17
N VAL A 95 -1.99 -34.10 23.22
CA VAL A 95 -3.17 -33.76 22.43
C VAL A 95 -4.30 -33.36 23.37
N ILE A 96 -4.68 -32.09 23.31
CA ILE A 96 -5.78 -31.54 24.10
C ILE A 96 -7.01 -31.46 23.18
N SER A 97 -7.99 -32.33 23.42
CA SER A 97 -9.28 -32.25 22.75
C SER A 97 -10.28 -31.45 23.57
N TYR A 98 -11.51 -31.30 23.05
CA TYR A 98 -12.60 -30.70 23.80
C TYR A 98 -12.85 -31.37 25.17
N LYS A 99 -12.62 -32.70 25.27
CA LYS A 99 -12.82 -33.41 26.54
C LYS A 99 -11.77 -32.97 27.57
N GLU A 100 -10.51 -32.89 27.19
CA GLU A 100 -9.43 -32.43 28.06
C GLU A 100 -9.61 -30.95 28.40
N LEU A 101 -10.03 -30.10 27.46
CA LEU A 101 -10.38 -28.71 27.76
C LEU A 101 -11.48 -28.59 28.80
N LEU A 102 -12.53 -29.41 28.74
CA LEU A 102 -13.58 -29.40 29.76
C LEU A 102 -13.04 -29.71 31.15
N GLU A 103 -12.14 -30.70 31.26
CA GLU A 103 -11.51 -31.06 32.53
C GLU A 103 -10.61 -29.94 33.05
N LEU A 104 -9.79 -29.32 32.18
CA LEU A 104 -8.93 -28.18 32.52
C LEU A 104 -9.71 -26.97 33.03
N TYR A 105 -10.95 -26.80 32.61
CA TYR A 105 -11.80 -25.68 32.99
C TYR A 105 -12.62 -25.90 34.27
N LYS A 106 -12.69 -27.12 34.81
CA LYS A 106 -13.41 -27.39 36.08
C LYS A 106 -12.96 -26.53 37.27
N PRO A 107 -11.66 -26.30 37.51
CA PRO A 107 -11.22 -25.49 38.65
C PRO A 107 -11.24 -23.97 38.38
N LEU A 108 -11.61 -23.54 37.18
CA LEU A 108 -11.56 -22.13 36.79
C LEU A 108 -12.81 -21.37 37.22
N PRO A 109 -12.71 -20.05 37.48
CA PRO A 109 -13.86 -19.21 37.82
C PRO A 109 -14.79 -18.90 36.63
N PHE A 110 -14.49 -19.44 35.44
CA PHE A 110 -15.26 -19.26 34.22
C PHE A 110 -15.35 -20.57 33.43
N SER A 111 -16.44 -20.75 32.70
CA SER A 111 -16.68 -21.98 31.94
C SER A 111 -16.08 -21.93 30.54
N LEU A 112 -15.77 -23.11 29.99
CA LEU A 112 -15.30 -23.25 28.60
C LEU A 112 -16.29 -22.64 27.59
N ASN A 113 -17.59 -22.83 27.82
CA ASN A 113 -18.63 -22.28 26.95
C ASN A 113 -18.64 -20.75 26.98
N SER A 114 -18.52 -20.14 28.16
CA SER A 114 -18.44 -18.67 28.28
C SER A 114 -17.26 -18.11 27.50
N VAL A 115 -16.09 -18.76 27.58
CA VAL A 115 -14.89 -18.35 26.84
C VAL A 115 -15.06 -18.53 25.33
N ILE A 116 -15.64 -19.64 24.88
CA ILE A 116 -15.90 -19.85 23.44
C ILE A 116 -16.90 -18.81 22.91
N THR A 117 -17.95 -18.48 23.68
CA THR A 117 -18.93 -17.45 23.30
C THR A 117 -18.30 -16.06 23.23
N GLU A 118 -17.42 -15.72 24.19
CA GLU A 118 -16.64 -14.49 24.15
C GLU A 118 -15.79 -14.38 22.88
N TRP A 119 -15.14 -15.48 22.48
CA TRP A 119 -14.38 -15.50 21.22
C TRP A 119 -15.27 -15.24 20.01
N ILE A 120 -16.37 -15.98 19.89
CA ILE A 120 -17.28 -15.90 18.74
C ILE A 120 -17.88 -14.50 18.58
N ASN A 121 -18.11 -13.80 19.70
CA ASN A 121 -18.71 -12.47 19.73
C ASN A 121 -17.68 -11.33 19.72
N SER A 122 -16.38 -11.64 19.66
CA SER A 122 -15.34 -10.62 19.66
C SER A 122 -15.14 -10.01 18.27
N ASP A 123 -14.96 -8.68 18.22
CA ASP A 123 -14.66 -7.91 17.01
C ASP A 123 -13.33 -8.32 16.35
N HIS A 124 -12.49 -9.04 17.08
CA HIS A 124 -11.19 -9.53 16.59
C HIS A 124 -11.26 -10.91 15.95
N THR A 125 -12.46 -11.47 15.73
CA THR A 125 -12.64 -12.80 15.16
C THR A 125 -13.42 -12.78 13.85
N THR A 126 -13.20 -13.82 13.05
CA THR A 126 -13.86 -14.01 11.77
C THR A 126 -14.05 -15.48 11.46
N ILE A 127 -15.11 -15.78 10.72
CA ILE A 127 -15.35 -17.10 10.15
C ILE A 127 -14.38 -17.36 8.97
N ASN A 128 -13.86 -16.29 8.35
CA ASN A 128 -13.00 -16.38 7.17
C ASN A 128 -11.53 -16.43 7.57
N LYS A 129 -10.96 -17.63 7.60
CA LYS A 129 -9.54 -17.83 7.91
C LYS A 129 -8.63 -17.21 6.85
N ALA A 130 -7.46 -16.73 7.26
CA ALA A 130 -6.47 -16.17 6.34
C ALA A 130 -6.00 -17.22 5.32
N ALA A 131 -6.22 -16.94 4.03
CA ALA A 131 -5.90 -17.85 2.92
C ALA A 131 -4.50 -17.61 2.31
N PHE A 132 -3.83 -16.51 2.64
CA PHE A 132 -2.51 -16.15 2.10
C PHE A 132 -1.65 -15.41 3.11
N GLY A 133 -0.35 -15.28 2.81
CA GLY A 133 0.62 -14.59 3.65
C GLY A 133 1.02 -15.36 4.91
N ALA A 134 1.64 -14.65 5.86
CA ALA A 134 2.17 -15.22 7.10
C ALA A 134 1.10 -15.84 8.02
N LEU A 135 -0.16 -15.40 7.89
CA LEU A 135 -1.28 -15.87 8.69
C LEU A 135 -1.89 -17.18 8.16
N ASN A 136 -1.49 -17.65 6.97
CA ASN A 136 -1.99 -18.92 6.43
C ASN A 136 -1.44 -20.11 7.25
N GLY A 137 -2.30 -21.10 7.55
CA GLY A 137 -1.90 -22.33 8.25
C GLY A 137 -0.78 -23.11 7.56
N HIS A 138 -0.68 -23.00 6.24
CA HIS A 138 0.36 -23.61 5.42
C HIS A 138 1.54 -22.69 5.14
N TYR A 139 1.63 -21.54 5.81
CA TYR A 139 2.80 -20.67 5.69
C TYR A 139 4.08 -21.45 6.05
N GLN A 140 5.10 -21.33 5.20
CA GLN A 140 6.37 -22.08 5.25
C GLN A 140 6.29 -23.60 5.00
N MET A 141 5.10 -24.18 4.79
CA MET A 141 4.96 -25.60 4.42
C MET A 141 5.18 -25.80 2.91
N LYS A 142 6.44 -25.76 2.46
CA LYS A 142 6.77 -25.96 1.04
C LYS A 142 6.64 -27.43 0.64
N HIS A 143 5.95 -27.68 -0.47
CA HIS A 143 5.93 -29.02 -1.08
C HIS A 143 7.32 -29.40 -1.60
N ASN A 144 7.71 -30.66 -1.39
CA ASN A 144 8.87 -31.25 -2.06
C ASN A 144 8.58 -31.53 -3.55
N ASP A 145 9.61 -31.80 -4.34
CA ASP A 145 9.46 -31.93 -5.79
C ASP A 145 8.66 -33.17 -6.20
N SER A 146 8.71 -34.25 -5.42
CA SER A 146 7.88 -35.44 -5.64
C SER A 146 6.38 -35.11 -5.49
N THR A 147 6.02 -34.37 -4.43
CA THR A 147 4.64 -33.91 -4.21
C THR A 147 4.20 -32.95 -5.30
N LYS A 148 5.04 -32.01 -5.74
CA LYS A 148 4.73 -31.14 -6.89
C LYS A 148 4.46 -31.95 -8.16
N LYS A 149 5.27 -32.96 -8.45
CA LYS A 149 5.07 -33.86 -9.61
C LYS A 149 3.73 -34.60 -9.51
N LYS A 150 3.39 -35.15 -8.34
CA LYS A 150 2.11 -35.85 -8.11
C LYS A 150 0.91 -34.91 -8.28
N ILE A 151 0.97 -33.71 -7.70
CA ILE A 151 -0.08 -32.68 -7.88
C ILE A 151 -0.23 -32.35 -9.36
N GLY A 152 0.88 -32.09 -10.07
CA GLY A 152 0.86 -31.78 -11.50
C GLY A 152 0.25 -32.90 -12.35
N ALA A 153 0.63 -34.16 -12.09
CA ALA A 153 0.09 -35.32 -12.79
C ALA A 153 -1.42 -35.49 -12.54
N HIS A 154 -1.86 -35.35 -11.29
CA HIS A 154 -3.28 -35.41 -10.93
C HIS A 154 -4.08 -34.28 -11.58
N THR A 155 -3.57 -33.04 -11.56
CA THR A 155 -4.21 -31.91 -12.26
C THR A 155 -4.31 -32.18 -13.76
N LYS A 156 -3.27 -32.73 -14.39
CA LYS A 156 -3.31 -33.09 -15.82
C LYS A 156 -4.42 -34.10 -16.12
N LEU A 157 -4.53 -35.15 -15.30
CA LEU A 157 -5.59 -36.15 -15.41
C LEU A 157 -6.99 -35.55 -15.24
N LEU A 158 -7.17 -34.61 -14.30
CA LEU A 158 -8.44 -33.89 -14.15
C LEU A 158 -8.81 -33.06 -15.38
N TRP A 159 -7.84 -32.53 -16.13
CA TRP A 159 -8.08 -31.79 -17.37
C TRP A 159 -8.42 -32.70 -18.56
N GLU A 160 -7.86 -33.90 -18.58
CA GLU A 160 -8.09 -34.91 -19.62
C GLU A 160 -9.50 -35.55 -19.50
N THR A 161 -10.09 -35.55 -18.30
CA THR A 161 -11.43 -36.09 -18.04
C THR A 161 -12.54 -35.03 -18.15
N ASP A 162 -13.75 -35.40 -18.54
CA ASP A 162 -14.94 -34.51 -18.49
C ASP A 162 -15.61 -34.49 -17.09
N SER A 163 -14.77 -34.38 -16.06
CA SER A 163 -15.21 -34.36 -14.68
C SER A 163 -15.90 -33.03 -14.31
N ILE A 164 -16.75 -33.07 -13.27
CA ILE A 164 -17.33 -31.87 -12.64
C ILE A 164 -16.22 -30.89 -12.20
N SER A 165 -15.06 -31.41 -11.81
CA SER A 165 -13.88 -30.62 -11.45
C SER A 165 -13.38 -29.80 -12.64
N LYS A 166 -13.28 -30.37 -13.84
CA LYS A 166 -12.90 -29.64 -15.07
C LYS A 166 -13.89 -28.52 -15.38
N LEU A 167 -15.20 -28.78 -15.26
CA LEU A 167 -16.24 -27.76 -15.47
C LEU A 167 -16.07 -26.57 -14.52
N LYS A 168 -15.87 -26.83 -13.22
CA LYS A 168 -15.63 -25.78 -12.21
C LYS A 168 -14.34 -25.00 -12.48
N MET A 169 -13.28 -25.67 -12.94
CA MET A 169 -12.02 -25.02 -13.31
C MET A 169 -12.20 -24.09 -14.53
N ILE A 170 -12.93 -24.54 -15.56
CA ILE A 170 -13.26 -23.71 -16.72
C ILE A 170 -14.12 -22.50 -16.31
N GLU A 171 -15.11 -22.70 -15.44
CA GLU A 171 -15.95 -21.61 -14.93
C GLU A 171 -15.13 -20.59 -14.12
N GLY A 172 -14.21 -21.05 -13.28
CA GLY A 172 -13.28 -20.18 -12.54
C GLY A 172 -12.39 -19.35 -13.47
N LEU A 173 -11.87 -19.95 -14.55
CA LEU A 173 -11.12 -19.23 -15.57
C LEU A 173 -11.97 -18.15 -16.26
N LYS A 174 -13.21 -18.48 -16.64
CA LYS A 174 -14.16 -17.52 -17.21
C LYS A 174 -14.40 -16.34 -16.26
N LYS A 175 -14.65 -16.60 -14.97
CA LYS A 175 -14.88 -15.56 -13.95
C LYS A 175 -13.66 -14.68 -13.70
N SER A 176 -12.46 -15.25 -13.76
CA SER A 176 -11.21 -14.51 -13.55
C SER A 176 -10.82 -13.56 -14.70
N GLY A 177 -11.54 -13.59 -15.82
CA GLY A 177 -11.19 -12.82 -17.02
C GLY A 177 -9.92 -13.32 -17.73
N MET A 178 -9.29 -14.40 -17.26
CA MET A 178 -8.17 -15.05 -17.94
C MET A 178 -8.66 -15.67 -19.26
N LYS A 179 -8.49 -14.92 -20.35
CA LYS A 179 -8.59 -15.45 -21.71
C LYS A 179 -7.36 -16.35 -21.95
N LYS A 180 -7.59 -17.66 -22.16
CA LYS A 180 -6.55 -18.59 -22.67
C LYS A 180 -5.95 -17.96 -23.95
N GLY A 181 -4.62 -17.84 -24.01
CA GLY A 181 -3.93 -17.42 -25.25
C GLY A 181 -3.30 -16.02 -25.26
N PHE A 182 -3.23 -15.28 -24.15
CA PHE A 182 -2.36 -14.09 -24.13
C PHE A 182 -0.90 -14.51 -24.34
N ILE A 183 -0.38 -14.22 -25.53
CA ILE A 183 1.04 -14.27 -25.83
C ILE A 183 1.72 -13.35 -24.81
N LYS A 184 2.63 -13.90 -24.01
CA LYS A 184 3.45 -13.11 -23.11
C LYS A 184 4.31 -12.19 -23.97
N VAL A 185 3.90 -10.93 -24.10
CA VAL A 185 4.68 -9.90 -24.79
C VAL A 185 6.06 -9.84 -24.15
N ARG A 186 7.11 -9.84 -24.99
CA ARG A 186 8.49 -9.83 -24.52
C ARG A 186 8.73 -8.58 -23.67
N ARG A 187 9.48 -8.78 -22.58
CA ARG A 187 10.03 -7.68 -21.78
C ARG A 187 11.39 -7.30 -22.33
N VAL A 188 11.60 -6.00 -22.52
CA VAL A 188 12.84 -5.41 -23.02
C VAL A 188 13.37 -4.42 -21.99
N GLU A 189 14.69 -4.31 -21.93
CA GLU A 189 15.38 -3.31 -21.15
C GLU A 189 15.41 -1.99 -21.93
N ARG A 190 15.12 -0.88 -21.26
CA ARG A 190 15.13 0.48 -21.82
C ARG A 190 15.82 1.43 -20.85
N GLU A 191 16.36 2.52 -21.37
CA GLU A 191 16.95 3.57 -20.54
C GLU A 191 15.93 4.67 -20.21
N CYS A 192 15.93 5.10 -18.95
CA CYS A 192 15.05 6.18 -18.48
C CYS A 192 15.53 7.53 -19.03
N LEU A 193 14.67 8.27 -19.75
CA LEU A 193 15.04 9.59 -20.30
C LEU A 193 15.34 10.67 -19.26
N HIS A 194 15.07 10.42 -17.97
CA HIS A 194 15.36 11.38 -16.90
C HIS A 194 16.66 11.06 -16.14
N CYS A 195 16.88 9.80 -15.77
CA CYS A 195 17.98 9.40 -14.90
C CYS A 195 18.95 8.40 -15.55
N ASN A 196 18.73 8.05 -16.82
CA ASN A 196 19.52 7.12 -17.63
C ASN A 196 19.65 5.71 -17.03
N LYS A 197 18.88 5.39 -15.98
CA LYS A 197 18.88 4.05 -15.39
C LYS A 197 18.10 3.07 -16.28
N PRO A 198 18.61 1.84 -16.46
CA PRO A 198 17.87 0.81 -17.15
C PRO A 198 16.61 0.41 -16.39
N PHE A 199 15.54 0.09 -17.10
CA PHE A 199 14.31 -0.46 -16.55
C PHE A 199 13.65 -1.42 -17.53
N ILE A 200 12.87 -2.35 -16.99
CA ILE A 200 12.20 -3.38 -17.77
C ILE A 200 10.79 -2.91 -18.13
N ALA A 201 10.49 -2.87 -19.43
CA ALA A 201 9.16 -2.56 -19.95
C ALA A 201 8.69 -3.64 -20.93
N LEU A 202 7.39 -3.70 -21.19
CA LEU A 202 6.88 -4.48 -22.32
C LEU A 202 7.36 -3.83 -23.62
N GLU A 203 7.67 -4.64 -24.62
CA GLU A 203 8.09 -4.17 -25.95
C GLU A 203 7.06 -3.19 -26.56
N THR A 204 5.77 -3.46 -26.37
CA THR A 204 4.67 -2.61 -26.83
C THR A 204 4.38 -1.40 -25.93
N SER A 205 5.04 -1.29 -24.78
CA SER A 205 4.80 -0.18 -23.85
C SER A 205 5.32 1.13 -24.44
N ILE A 206 4.59 2.23 -24.22
CA ILE A 206 5.06 3.60 -24.53
C ILE A 206 5.84 4.23 -23.37
N GLN A 207 6.11 3.48 -22.30
CA GLN A 207 6.77 3.99 -21.10
C GLN A 207 8.21 4.46 -21.41
N LYS A 208 8.49 5.73 -21.08
CA LYS A 208 9.77 6.41 -21.28
C LYS A 208 10.61 6.59 -20.02
N TYR A 209 10.00 6.37 -18.84
CA TYR A 209 10.62 6.64 -17.55
C TYR A 209 10.53 5.43 -16.63
N CYS A 210 11.59 5.18 -15.84
CA CYS A 210 11.65 4.02 -14.95
C CYS A 210 10.67 4.10 -13.76
N SER A 211 10.17 5.29 -13.42
CA SER A 211 9.26 5.50 -12.30
C SER A 211 8.32 6.69 -12.51
N ARG A 212 7.24 6.71 -11.74
CA ARG A 212 6.35 7.88 -11.63
C ARG A 212 7.09 9.12 -11.16
N THR A 213 8.04 8.96 -10.25
CA THR A 213 8.89 10.06 -9.76
C THR A 213 9.69 10.69 -10.89
N CYS A 214 10.33 9.87 -11.73
CA CYS A 214 11.09 10.36 -12.88
C CYS A 214 10.20 11.06 -13.91
N SER A 215 9.05 10.46 -14.23
CA SER A 215 8.08 11.08 -15.13
C SER A 215 7.56 12.41 -14.59
N GLY A 216 7.28 12.47 -13.29
CA GLY A 216 6.78 13.67 -12.62
C GLY A 216 7.80 14.79 -12.59
N SER A 217 9.07 14.49 -12.31
CA SER A 217 10.15 15.49 -12.31
C SER A 217 10.31 16.17 -13.67
N VAL A 218 10.29 15.38 -14.76
CA VAL A 218 10.36 15.93 -16.12
C VAL A 218 9.12 16.78 -16.45
N ALA A 219 7.92 16.32 -16.06
CA ALA A 219 6.69 17.08 -16.29
C ALA A 219 6.70 18.43 -15.55
N ILE A 220 7.17 18.47 -14.30
CA ILE A 220 7.30 19.70 -13.51
C ILE A 220 8.29 20.66 -14.18
N LYS A 221 9.44 20.16 -14.62
CA LYS A 221 10.44 20.98 -15.33
C LYS A 221 9.84 21.64 -16.58
N LEU A 222 9.19 20.85 -17.43
CA LEU A 222 8.54 21.35 -18.65
C LEU A 222 7.44 22.37 -18.36
N ALA A 223 6.61 22.13 -17.33
CA ALA A 223 5.56 23.07 -16.93
C ALA A 223 6.14 24.38 -16.39
N THR A 224 7.25 24.31 -15.65
CA THR A 224 7.96 25.48 -15.12
C THR A 224 8.56 26.31 -16.26
N GLU A 225 9.24 25.68 -17.21
CA GLU A 225 9.79 26.35 -18.40
C GLU A 225 8.68 27.02 -19.22
N ALA A 226 7.57 26.34 -19.46
CA ALA A 226 6.42 26.91 -20.16
C ALA A 226 5.81 28.11 -19.41
N SER A 227 5.72 28.03 -18.08
CA SER A 227 5.21 29.11 -17.23
C SER A 227 6.13 30.33 -17.26
N ILE A 228 7.45 30.13 -17.16
CA ILE A 228 8.46 31.20 -17.26
C ILE A 228 8.37 31.88 -18.62
N ASN A 229 8.32 31.11 -19.71
CA ASN A 229 8.22 31.66 -21.07
C ASN A 229 6.95 32.49 -21.26
N LYS A 230 5.81 31.99 -20.77
CA LYS A 230 4.54 32.75 -20.80
C LYS A 230 4.64 34.05 -20.00
N GLN A 231 5.30 34.02 -18.84
CA GLN A 231 5.50 35.20 -18.02
C GLN A 231 6.41 36.23 -18.71
N LEU A 232 7.49 35.79 -19.37
CA LEU A 232 8.38 36.68 -20.12
C LEU A 232 7.66 37.41 -21.26
N LEU A 233 6.82 36.70 -22.03
CA LEU A 233 6.01 37.30 -23.08
C LEU A 233 5.03 38.34 -22.51
N LEU A 234 4.31 37.98 -21.45
CA LEU A 234 3.39 38.88 -20.75
C LEU A 234 4.10 40.14 -20.24
N HIS A 235 5.28 39.99 -19.66
CA HIS A 235 6.09 41.13 -19.20
C HIS A 235 6.49 42.06 -20.36
N GLN A 236 6.89 41.50 -21.50
CA GLN A 236 7.21 42.30 -22.69
C GLN A 236 5.99 43.06 -23.22
N GLU A 237 4.81 42.44 -23.23
CA GLU A 237 3.56 43.08 -23.67
C GLU A 237 3.15 44.22 -22.73
N ILE A 238 3.20 44.01 -21.42
CA ILE A 238 2.91 45.07 -20.43
C ILE A 238 3.89 46.24 -20.60
N LYS A 239 5.19 45.95 -20.75
CA LYS A 239 6.20 47.00 -20.92
C LYS A 239 5.94 47.82 -22.18
N LYS A 240 5.65 47.16 -23.31
CA LYS A 240 5.27 47.84 -24.56
C LYS A 240 4.01 48.70 -24.38
N TYR A 241 3.01 48.18 -23.68
CA TYR A 241 1.77 48.90 -23.44
C TYR A 241 1.98 50.16 -22.59
N VAL A 242 2.76 50.05 -21.52
CA VAL A 242 3.09 51.19 -20.64
C VAL A 242 3.85 52.26 -21.42
N ILE A 243 4.78 51.88 -22.30
CA ILE A 243 5.50 52.83 -23.17
C ILE A 243 4.51 53.54 -24.11
N ALA A 244 3.68 52.79 -24.82
CA ALA A 244 2.70 53.35 -25.75
C ALA A 244 1.73 54.32 -25.06
N TRP A 245 1.17 53.91 -23.92
CA TRP A 245 0.26 54.73 -23.12
C TRP A 245 0.95 56.01 -22.63
N THR A 246 2.23 55.92 -22.23
CA THR A 246 3.02 57.07 -21.79
C THR A 246 3.19 58.10 -22.91
N ILE A 247 3.46 57.64 -24.13
CA ILE A 247 3.62 58.50 -25.31
C ILE A 247 2.29 59.20 -25.64
N GLU A 248 1.18 58.47 -25.62
CA GLU A 248 -0.16 59.02 -25.89
C GLU A 248 -0.60 60.04 -24.83
N ASN A 249 -0.18 59.86 -23.57
CA ASN A 249 -0.56 60.70 -22.44
C ASN A 249 0.58 61.61 -21.97
N ASN A 250 1.52 61.96 -22.85
CA ASN A 250 2.77 62.64 -22.52
C ASN A 250 2.55 63.87 -21.61
N GLU A 251 1.68 64.80 -22.02
CA GLU A 251 1.43 66.03 -21.26
C GLU A 251 0.98 65.79 -19.83
N ILE A 252 0.13 64.78 -19.62
CA ILE A 252 -0.41 64.41 -18.30
C ILE A 252 0.73 63.85 -17.44
N VAL A 253 1.57 63.00 -18.01
CA VAL A 253 2.70 62.36 -17.33
C VAL A 253 3.74 63.40 -16.91
N GLU A 254 4.14 64.31 -17.81
CA GLU A 254 5.14 65.35 -17.53
C GLU A 254 4.70 66.28 -16.40
N LYS A 255 3.46 66.78 -16.47
CA LYS A 255 2.88 67.74 -15.50
C LYS A 255 2.56 67.12 -14.14
N THR A 256 2.53 65.79 -14.02
CA THR A 256 2.18 65.11 -12.76
C THR A 256 3.26 65.25 -11.70
N PRO A 257 2.95 65.81 -10.50
CA PRO A 257 3.91 65.88 -9.40
C PRO A 257 3.99 64.56 -8.61
N PHE A 258 5.16 64.28 -8.01
CA PHE A 258 5.41 63.01 -7.32
C PHE A 258 4.57 62.76 -6.05
N ASN A 259 3.85 63.76 -5.55
CA ASN A 259 2.89 63.61 -4.44
C ASN A 259 1.46 63.30 -4.91
N LYS A 260 1.15 63.42 -6.22
CA LYS A 260 -0.18 63.15 -6.81
C LYS A 260 -0.12 62.09 -7.91
N ILE A 261 0.66 61.03 -7.70
CA ILE A 261 0.91 59.98 -8.70
C ILE A 261 -0.33 59.12 -8.97
N LYS A 262 -1.11 58.84 -7.93
CA LYS A 262 -2.20 57.86 -7.98
C LYS A 262 -3.27 58.19 -9.05
N PRO A 263 -3.82 59.41 -9.13
CA PRO A 263 -4.80 59.77 -10.16
C PRO A 263 -4.28 59.60 -11.60
N THR A 264 -2.99 59.83 -11.82
CA THR A 264 -2.36 59.72 -13.15
C THR A 264 -2.12 58.27 -13.55
N ILE A 265 -1.71 57.41 -12.60
CA ILE A 265 -1.34 56.02 -12.89
C ILE A 265 -2.56 55.08 -12.83
N ASP A 266 -3.58 55.38 -12.04
CA ASP A 266 -4.74 54.49 -11.86
C ASP A 266 -5.49 54.16 -13.19
N PRO A 267 -5.66 55.08 -14.16
CA PRO A 267 -6.22 54.75 -15.47
C PRO A 267 -5.41 53.69 -16.23
N LEU A 268 -4.09 53.88 -16.32
CA LEU A 268 -3.15 52.90 -16.91
C LEU A 268 -3.27 51.52 -16.23
N LEU A 269 -3.32 51.49 -14.89
CA LEU A 269 -3.44 50.23 -14.15
C LEU A 269 -4.78 49.53 -14.43
N ARG A 270 -5.87 50.27 -14.55
CA ARG A 270 -7.18 49.71 -14.91
C ARG A 270 -7.18 49.14 -16.31
N GLU A 271 -6.56 49.81 -17.27
CA GLU A 271 -6.45 49.29 -18.64
C GLU A 271 -5.59 48.01 -18.70
N ILE A 272 -4.51 47.95 -17.93
CA ILE A 272 -3.70 46.73 -17.79
C ILE A 272 -4.50 45.60 -17.13
N GLU A 273 -5.32 45.90 -16.12
CA GLU A 273 -6.21 44.93 -15.49
C GLU A 273 -7.23 44.39 -16.50
N LEU A 274 -7.86 45.26 -17.30
CA LEU A 274 -8.84 44.85 -18.32
C LEU A 274 -8.21 44.03 -19.45
N LYS A 275 -7.00 44.41 -19.91
CA LYS A 275 -6.36 43.80 -21.07
C LYS A 275 -5.60 42.51 -20.75
N TYR A 276 -4.94 42.46 -19.59
CA TYR A 276 -4.05 41.37 -19.21
C TYR A 276 -4.49 40.62 -17.95
N GLY A 277 -5.54 41.07 -17.26
CA GLY A 277 -6.01 40.46 -16.01
C GLY A 277 -5.11 40.73 -14.81
N ILE A 278 -4.24 41.75 -14.88
CA ILE A 278 -3.21 42.02 -13.86
C ILE A 278 -3.55 43.29 -13.08
N LYS A 279 -3.89 43.09 -11.81
CA LYS A 279 -4.15 44.18 -10.86
C LYS A 279 -2.94 44.54 -9.99
N ASP A 280 -2.05 43.58 -9.77
CA ASP A 280 -0.93 43.74 -8.84
C ASP A 280 0.20 44.58 -9.46
N LEU A 281 0.42 45.77 -8.91
CA LEU A 281 1.49 46.68 -9.33
C LEU A 281 2.87 46.01 -9.29
N ARG A 282 3.09 45.04 -8.40
CA ARG A 282 4.37 44.31 -8.32
C ARG A 282 4.67 43.57 -9.63
N ILE A 283 3.68 42.92 -10.21
CA ILE A 283 3.82 42.20 -11.49
C ILE A 283 4.14 43.18 -12.62
N ILE A 284 3.43 44.32 -12.66
CA ILE A 284 3.66 45.38 -13.63
C ILE A 284 5.07 45.98 -13.45
N SER A 285 5.51 46.19 -12.22
CA SER A 285 6.85 46.71 -11.93
C SER A 285 7.96 45.71 -12.31
N LYS A 286 7.77 44.41 -12.07
CA LYS A 286 8.69 43.36 -12.53
C LYS A 286 8.77 43.29 -14.04
N ALA A 287 7.65 43.51 -14.75
CA ALA A 287 7.63 43.54 -16.21
C ALA A 287 8.49 44.67 -16.80
N ILE A 288 8.55 45.81 -16.11
CA ILE A 288 9.27 47.01 -16.58
C ILE A 288 10.73 47.01 -16.11
N PHE A 289 10.95 46.72 -14.83
CA PHE A 289 12.24 46.92 -14.13
C PHE A 289 12.97 45.63 -13.76
N GLY A 290 12.35 44.46 -13.92
CA GLY A 290 12.89 43.18 -13.45
C GLY A 290 12.87 43.00 -11.92
N LYS A 291 12.34 43.96 -11.16
CA LYS A 291 12.25 43.94 -9.69
C LYS A 291 11.01 44.69 -9.21
N ASP A 292 10.66 44.47 -7.94
CA ASP A 292 9.53 45.14 -7.30
C ASP A 292 9.84 46.61 -7.06
N CYS A 293 9.05 47.49 -7.70
CA CYS A 293 9.18 48.94 -7.60
C CYS A 293 7.82 49.59 -7.31
N GLY A 294 7.84 50.76 -6.67
CA GLY A 294 6.64 51.54 -6.36
C GLY A 294 6.20 52.46 -7.51
N ARG A 295 5.01 53.07 -7.35
CA ARG A 295 4.43 54.03 -8.31
C ARG A 295 5.35 55.22 -8.64
N LYS A 296 6.21 55.63 -7.70
CA LYS A 296 7.17 56.72 -7.90
C LYS A 296 8.22 56.37 -8.95
N GLU A 297 8.74 55.15 -8.92
CA GLU A 297 9.72 54.68 -9.92
C GLU A 297 9.05 54.46 -11.28
N LEU A 298 7.80 54.00 -11.30
CA LEU A 298 7.01 53.93 -12.52
C LEU A 298 6.82 55.31 -13.15
N LEU A 299 6.44 56.33 -12.38
CA LEU A 299 6.30 57.70 -12.91
C LEU A 299 7.65 58.26 -13.39
N LYS A 300 8.76 58.00 -12.69
CA LYS A 300 10.10 58.42 -13.15
C LYS A 300 10.45 57.82 -14.51
N PHE A 301 10.20 56.53 -14.68
CA PHE A 301 10.40 55.82 -15.95
C PHE A 301 9.51 56.40 -17.07
N MET A 302 8.25 56.69 -16.78
CA MET A 302 7.36 57.30 -17.76
C MET A 302 7.86 58.70 -18.17
N LYS A 303 8.28 59.52 -17.20
CA LYS A 303 8.87 60.84 -17.48
C LYS A 303 10.19 60.76 -18.27
N SER A 304 11.02 59.73 -18.06
CA SER A 304 12.24 59.56 -18.87
C SER A 304 11.91 59.22 -20.32
N ILE A 305 10.85 58.44 -20.58
CA ILE A 305 10.36 58.18 -21.94
C ILE A 305 9.85 59.47 -22.60
N CYS A 306 9.13 60.33 -21.86
CA CYS A 306 8.69 61.62 -22.37
C CYS A 306 9.87 62.49 -22.81
N ASN A 307 10.92 62.57 -21.97
CA ASN A 307 12.12 63.36 -22.26
C ASN A 307 12.97 62.81 -23.42
N GLU A 308 12.99 61.50 -23.65
CA GLU A 308 13.72 60.89 -24.79
C GLU A 308 13.03 61.13 -26.15
N ASN A 309 11.72 61.44 -26.17
CA ASN A 309 10.96 61.78 -27.37
C ASN A 309 10.97 63.29 -27.71
N VAL A 310 11.69 64.11 -26.93
CA VAL A 310 11.91 65.54 -27.22
C VAL A 310 13.26 65.70 -27.94
N CYS A 311 13.29 65.32 -29.21
CA CYS A 311 14.32 65.67 -30.19
C CYS A 311 13.64 65.88 -31.54
#